data_AF-A0A529HP01-F1
#
_entry.id   AF-A0A529HP01-F1
#
_cell.length_a   1.000
_cell.length_b   1.000
_cell.length_c   1.000
_cell.angle_alpha   90.00
_cell.angle_beta   90.00
_cell.angle_gamma   90.00
#
_symmetry.space_group_name_H-M   'P 1'
#
loop_
_entity.id
_entity.type
_entity.pdbx_description
1 polymer ?
#
loop_
_entity_poly.entity_id
_entity_poly.type
_entity_poly.pdbx_seq_one_letter_code
_entity_poly.pdbx_strand_id
1 'polypeptide(L)'
;VTALLGAIGTMFWMKGDHDRRILLVVSFLSGACGISFALCGLVLLVQGQWVLGAAPDNWAERLNSVVAVACMTGFGALTLSLHHLQAQIELKAATMTDPLTGLMNRRALNELYGGRSFGPFMAIAMFDLDHFKTTNDVFG
;
A
#
# COMPACT_ATOMS: atom_id res chain seq x y z
N VAL A 1 -4.99 20.63 14.50
CA VAL A 1 -4.89 19.94 13.19
C VAL A 1 -3.45 19.86 12.71
N THR A 2 -2.74 20.99 12.59
CA THR A 2 -1.31 21.04 12.20
C THR A 2 -0.40 20.15 13.04
N ALA A 3 -0.48 20.25 14.38
CA ALA A 3 0.29 19.40 15.29
C ALA A 3 -0.04 17.91 15.15
N LEU A 4 -1.32 17.58 14.89
CA LEU A 4 -1.76 16.20 14.68
C LEU A 4 -1.20 15.64 13.36
N LEU A 5 -1.23 16.41 12.27
CA LEU A 5 -0.66 16.02 10.98
C LEU A 5 0.86 15.83 11.06
N GLY A 6 1.56 16.69 11.82
CA GLY A 6 2.99 16.52 12.10
C GLY A 6 3.30 15.27 12.93
N ALA A 7 2.46 14.96 13.94
CA ALA A 7 2.59 13.74 14.73
C ALA A 7 2.34 12.48 13.88
N ILE A 8 1.37 12.51 12.96
CA ILE A 8 1.12 11.42 12.02
C ILE A 8 2.32 11.22 11.09
N GLY A 9 2.87 12.31 10.53
CA GLY A 9 4.04 12.26 9.67
C GLY A 9 5.27 11.67 10.37
N THR A 10 5.52 12.07 11.62
CA THR A 10 6.65 11.56 12.42
C THR A 10 6.46 10.10 12.84
N MET A 11 5.27 9.71 13.30
CA MET A 11 4.95 8.31 13.61
C MET A 11 5.13 7.40 12.38
N PHE A 12 4.73 7.87 11.21
CA PHE A 12 4.89 7.13 9.96
C PHE A 12 6.37 6.95 9.59
N TRP A 13 7.17 8.01 9.78
CA TRP A 13 8.62 7.99 9.54
C TRP A 13 9.38 7.07 10.50
N MET A 14 8.97 7.03 11.78
CA MET A 14 9.61 6.18 12.80
C MET A 14 9.30 4.69 12.62
N LYS A 15 8.22 4.32 11.93
CA LYS A 15 7.79 2.93 11.79
C LYS A 15 8.59 2.11 10.76
N GLY A 16 9.55 2.72 10.06
CA GLY A 16 10.76 2.12 9.47
C GLY A 16 10.66 1.01 8.40
N ASP A 17 9.54 0.30 8.31
CA ASP A 17 9.43 -0.97 7.57
C ASP A 17 8.66 -0.84 6.24
N HIS A 18 8.25 0.38 5.88
CA HIS A 18 7.51 0.63 4.64
C HIS A 18 8.43 1.12 3.52
N ASP A 19 8.06 0.78 2.28
CA ASP A 19 8.79 1.19 1.07
C ASP A 19 9.01 2.71 1.07
N ARG A 20 10.27 3.13 0.84
CA ARG A 20 10.73 4.52 0.99
C ARG A 20 9.95 5.48 0.10
N ARG A 21 9.38 4.98 -1.00
CA ARG A 21 8.50 5.74 -1.91
C ARG A 21 7.17 6.10 -1.27
N ILE A 22 6.53 5.16 -0.58
CA ILE A 22 5.25 5.39 0.11
C ILE A 22 5.45 6.41 1.24
N LEU A 23 6.55 6.26 1.98
CA LEU A 23 6.91 7.19 3.05
C LEU A 23 7.04 8.63 2.54
N LEU A 24 7.75 8.83 1.42
CA LEU A 24 7.90 10.15 0.81
C LEU A 24 6.56 10.77 0.41
N VAL A 25 5.66 9.98 -0.20
CA VAL A 25 4.34 10.46 -0.63
C VAL A 25 3.47 10.85 0.57
N VAL A 26 3.41 10.02 1.61
CA VAL A 26 2.62 10.29 2.82
C VAL A 26 3.16 11.51 3.57
N SER A 27 4.49 11.64 3.71
CA SER A 27 5.12 12.80 4.32
C SER A 27 4.86 14.08 3.52
N PHE A 28 4.90 14.01 2.20
CA PHE A 28 4.60 15.16 1.35
C PHE A 28 3.13 15.62 1.51
N LEU A 29 2.17 14.69 1.43
CA LEU A 29 0.74 15.00 1.54
C LEU A 29 0.38 15.55 2.93
N SER A 30 0.87 14.91 4.00
CA SER A 30 0.63 15.37 5.38
C SER A 30 1.30 16.70 5.67
N GLY A 31 2.52 16.92 5.16
CA GLY A 31 3.26 18.16 5.26
C GLY A 31 2.56 19.32 4.55
N ALA A 32 2.13 19.12 3.30
CA ALA A 32 1.41 20.14 2.52
C ALA A 32 0.11 20.58 3.22
N CYS A 33 -0.67 19.62 3.73
CA CYS A 33 -1.88 19.91 4.49
C CYS A 33 -1.57 20.66 5.80
N GLY A 34 -0.52 20.26 6.51
CA GLY A 34 -0.08 20.92 7.75
C GLY A 34 0.38 22.36 7.54
N ILE A 35 1.18 22.61 6.50
CA ILE A 35 1.65 23.95 6.14
C ILE A 35 0.47 24.86 5.76
N SER A 36 -0.44 24.34 4.96
CA SER A 36 -1.62 25.07 4.52
C SER A 36 -2.51 25.52 5.69
N PHE A 37 -2.81 24.62 6.64
CA PHE A 37 -3.56 24.98 7.84
C PHE A 37 -2.81 25.96 8.75
N ALA A 38 -1.48 25.85 8.84
CA ALA A 38 -0.66 26.78 9.62
C ALA A 38 -0.72 28.20 9.03
N LEU A 39 -0.71 28.31 7.69
CA LEU A 39 -0.86 29.57 6.98
C LEU A 39 -2.22 30.23 7.23
N CYS A 40 -3.32 29.46 7.24
CA CYS A 40 -4.64 30.00 7.62
C CYS A 40 -4.62 30.64 9.02
N GLY A 41 -4.08 29.92 10.02
CA GLY A 41 -3.98 30.43 11.38
C GLY A 41 -3.12 31.68 11.50
N LEU A 42 -2.01 31.75 10.76
CA LEU A 42 -1.11 32.89 10.76
C LEU A 42 -1.77 34.12 10.10
N VAL A 43 -2.46 33.95 8.97
CA VAL A 43 -3.16 35.05 8.29
C VAL A 43 -4.28 35.61 9.17
N LEU A 44 -5.04 34.74 9.87
CA LEU A 44 -6.07 35.19 10.82
C LEU A 44 -5.48 35.98 11.99
N LEU A 45 -4.35 35.53 12.55
CA LEU A 45 -3.64 36.26 13.62
C LEU A 45 -3.15 37.63 13.17
N VAL A 46 -2.60 37.74 11.95
CA VAL A 46 -2.07 39.00 11.40
C VAL A 46 -3.19 39.96 11.02
N GLN A 47 -4.30 39.47 10.48
CA GLN A 47 -5.43 40.31 10.05
C GLN A 47 -6.37 40.70 11.20
N GLY A 48 -6.25 40.06 12.37
CA GLY A 48 -7.01 40.42 13.57
C GLY A 48 -8.53 40.26 13.44
N GLN A 49 -9.00 39.45 12.49
CA GLN A 49 -10.43 39.21 12.27
C GLN A 49 -10.96 38.16 13.24
N TRP A 50 -11.22 38.57 14.48
CA TRP A 50 -11.83 37.75 15.53
C TRP A 50 -13.37 37.71 15.42
N VAL A 51 -13.89 37.44 14.22
CA VAL A 51 -15.33 37.44 13.95
C VAL A 51 -15.82 36.00 13.84
N LEU A 52 -16.64 35.55 14.79
CA LEU A 52 -17.27 34.21 14.75
C LEU A 52 -18.50 34.12 13.83
N GLY A 53 -18.98 35.24 13.29
CA GLY A 53 -20.25 35.34 12.57
C GLY A 53 -20.20 35.05 11.06
N ALA A 54 -19.01 34.96 10.46
CA ALA A 54 -18.84 34.69 9.04
C ALA A 54 -17.59 33.82 8.82
N ALA A 55 -17.64 32.95 7.81
CA ALA A 55 -16.45 32.21 7.38
C ALA A 55 -15.37 33.21 6.91
N PRO A 56 -14.11 33.10 7.36
CA PRO A 56 -13.05 33.97 6.88
C PRO A 56 -12.85 33.79 5.37
N ASP A 57 -13.03 34.85 4.58
CA ASP A 57 -12.74 34.84 3.15
C ASP A 57 -11.39 35.52 2.89
N ASN A 58 -10.32 34.72 2.96
CA ASN A 58 -8.98 35.16 2.66
C ASN A 58 -8.30 34.19 1.66
N TRP A 59 -7.20 34.64 1.06
CA TRP A 59 -6.47 33.84 0.07
C TRP A 59 -5.93 32.53 0.66
N ALA A 60 -5.61 32.50 1.96
CA ALA A 60 -5.07 31.32 2.64
C ALA A 60 -6.15 30.24 2.82
N GLU A 61 -7.38 30.59 3.18
CA GLU A 61 -8.51 29.67 3.29
C GLU A 61 -8.90 29.07 1.92
N ARG A 62 -8.83 29.88 0.86
CA ARG A 62 -9.03 29.40 -0.51
C ARG A 62 -7.97 28.39 -0.91
N LEU A 63 -6.69 28.68 -0.64
CA LEU A 63 -5.59 27.75 -0.85
C LEU A 63 -5.77 26.47 -0.02
N ASN A 64 -6.17 26.60 1.24
CA ASN A 64 -6.35 25.49 2.15
C ASN A 64 -7.47 24.55 1.75
N SER A 65 -8.58 25.09 1.25
CA SER A 65 -9.67 24.28 0.71
C SER A 65 -9.21 23.42 -0.48
N VAL A 66 -8.43 23.99 -1.40
CA VAL A 66 -7.88 23.26 -2.57
C VAL A 66 -6.88 22.20 -2.13
N VAL A 67 -5.93 22.56 -1.25
CA VAL A 67 -4.92 21.62 -0.73
C VAL A 67 -5.57 20.48 0.04
N ALA A 68 -6.59 20.76 0.87
CA ALA A 68 -7.30 19.75 1.64
C ALA A 68 -8.01 18.73 0.73
N VAL A 69 -8.71 19.20 -0.30
CA VAL A 69 -9.38 18.33 -1.29
C VAL A 69 -8.36 17.47 -2.03
N ALA A 70 -7.28 18.08 -2.54
CA ALA A 70 -6.21 17.35 -3.23
C ALA A 70 -5.55 16.30 -2.33
N CYS A 71 -5.29 16.64 -1.06
CA CYS A 71 -4.72 15.71 -0.09
C CYS A 71 -5.67 14.55 0.22
N MET A 72 -6.97 14.81 0.41
CA MET A 72 -7.96 13.75 0.64
C MET A 72 -8.01 12.77 -0.54
N THR A 73 -8.05 13.27 -1.78
CA THR A 73 -8.01 12.41 -2.96
C THR A 73 -6.70 11.63 -3.05
N GLY A 74 -5.57 12.28 -2.77
CA GLY A 74 -4.25 11.63 -2.76
C GLY A 74 -4.14 10.50 -1.73
N PHE A 75 -4.59 10.73 -0.50
CA PHE A 75 -4.63 9.70 0.54
C PHE A 75 -5.58 8.55 0.18
N GLY A 76 -6.74 8.85 -0.40
CA GLY A 76 -7.68 7.83 -0.86
C GLY A 76 -7.07 6.94 -1.95
N ALA A 77 -6.47 7.54 -2.98
CA ALA A 77 -5.83 6.82 -4.07
C ALA A 77 -4.66 5.94 -3.58
N LEU A 78 -3.82 6.48 -2.69
CA LEU A 78 -2.71 5.73 -2.11
C LEU A 78 -3.21 4.51 -1.33
N THR A 79 -4.19 4.70 -0.45
CA THR A 79 -4.76 3.63 0.38
C THR A 79 -5.36 2.52 -0.49
N LEU A 80 -6.11 2.89 -1.53
CA LEU A 80 -6.71 1.94 -2.45
C LEU A 80 -5.64 1.16 -3.23
N SER A 81 -4.58 1.83 -3.69
CA SER A 81 -3.47 1.18 -4.39
C SER A 81 -2.75 0.17 -3.51
N LEU A 82 -2.47 0.53 -2.25
CA LEU A 82 -1.82 -0.38 -1.30
C LEU A 82 -2.69 -1.60 -0.99
N HIS A 83 -4.00 -1.37 -0.77
CA HIS A 83 -4.95 -2.46 -0.55
C HIS A 83 -5.02 -3.40 -1.76
N HIS A 84 -5.02 -2.85 -2.98
CA HIS A 84 -5.01 -3.66 -4.20
C HIS A 84 -3.74 -4.51 -4.34
N LEU A 85 -2.57 -3.92 -4.04
CA LEU A 85 -1.29 -4.63 -4.05
C LEU A 85 -1.28 -5.78 -3.04
N GLN A 86 -1.76 -5.55 -1.82
CA GLN A 86 -1.85 -6.60 -0.79
C GLN A 86 -2.77 -7.74 -1.23
N ALA A 87 -3.97 -7.42 -1.72
CA ALA A 87 -4.91 -8.41 -2.21
C ALA A 87 -4.34 -9.23 -3.38
N GLN A 88 -3.56 -8.60 -4.27
CA GLN A 88 -2.87 -9.30 -5.35
C GLN A 88 -1.78 -10.26 -4.84
N ILE A 89 -1.02 -9.87 -3.81
CA ILE A 89 -0.01 -10.74 -3.19
C ILE A 89 -0.66 -11.95 -2.56
N GLU A 90 -1.75 -11.75 -1.81
CA GLU A 90 -2.49 -12.84 -1.15
C GLU A 90 -3.11 -13.79 -2.19
N LEU A 91 -3.76 -13.24 -3.23
CA LEU A 91 -4.33 -14.05 -4.30
C LEU A 91 -3.23 -14.82 -5.03
N LYS A 92 -2.09 -14.19 -5.31
CA LYS A 92 -0.96 -14.85 -5.93
C LYS A 92 -0.47 -15.99 -5.04
N ALA A 93 -0.26 -15.76 -3.74
CA ALA A 93 0.14 -16.79 -2.79
C ALA A 93 -0.85 -17.96 -2.73
N ALA A 94 -2.16 -17.69 -2.71
CA ALA A 94 -3.20 -18.72 -2.77
C ALA A 94 -3.16 -19.55 -4.06
N THR A 95 -2.65 -18.98 -5.16
CA THR A 95 -2.47 -19.69 -6.43
C THR A 95 -1.13 -20.41 -6.58
N MET A 96 -0.28 -20.44 -5.55
CA MET A 96 1.03 -21.14 -5.57
C MET A 96 0.93 -22.58 -5.06
N THR A 97 -0.16 -22.94 -4.43
CA THR A 97 -0.41 -24.30 -3.92
C THR A 97 -1.42 -25.03 -4.81
N ASP A 98 -1.28 -26.34 -4.89
CA ASP A 98 -2.26 -27.24 -5.49
C ASP A 98 -3.38 -27.52 -4.47
N PRO A 99 -4.66 -27.29 -4.80
CA PRO A 99 -5.75 -27.42 -3.84
C PRO A 99 -6.05 -28.87 -3.42
N LEU A 100 -5.67 -29.87 -4.22
CA LEU A 100 -5.93 -31.27 -3.93
C LEU A 100 -4.91 -31.84 -2.92
N THR A 101 -3.66 -31.38 -3.01
CA THR A 101 -2.54 -31.92 -2.22
C THR A 101 -1.99 -30.95 -1.17
N GLY A 102 -2.28 -29.65 -1.28
CA GLY A 102 -1.70 -28.59 -0.45
C GLY A 102 -0.21 -28.32 -0.74
N LEU A 103 0.40 -29.05 -1.66
CA LEU A 103 1.80 -28.89 -2.05
C LEU A 103 1.98 -27.69 -2.99
N MET A 104 3.21 -27.23 -3.17
CA MET A 104 3.53 -26.21 -4.17
C MET A 104 3.20 -26.73 -5.57
N ASN A 105 2.48 -25.95 -6.36
CA ASN A 105 2.10 -26.35 -7.71
C ASN A 105 3.21 -26.05 -8.73
N ARG A 106 2.97 -26.45 -9.99
CA ARG A 106 3.91 -26.23 -11.10
C ARG A 106 4.26 -24.76 -11.31
N ARG A 107 3.34 -23.81 -11.06
CA ARG A 107 3.62 -22.37 -11.19
C ARG A 107 4.65 -21.94 -10.16
N ALA A 108 4.50 -22.41 -8.93
CA ALA A 108 5.42 -22.12 -7.85
C ALA A 108 6.82 -22.72 -8.07
N LEU A 109 6.91 -23.94 -8.59
CA LEU A 109 8.17 -24.54 -9.01
C LEU A 109 8.87 -23.70 -10.09
N ASN A 110 8.14 -23.26 -11.11
CA ASN A 110 8.68 -22.41 -12.19
C ASN A 110 9.08 -21.02 -11.69
N GLU A 111 8.35 -20.41 -10.77
CA GLU A 111 8.69 -19.09 -10.23
C GLU A 111 9.98 -19.13 -9.39
N LEU A 112 10.18 -20.19 -8.60
CA LEU A 112 11.36 -20.33 -7.75
C LEU A 112 12.61 -20.79 -8.52
N TYR A 113 12.45 -21.67 -9.51
CA TYR A 113 13.57 -22.37 -10.15
C TYR A 113 13.64 -22.21 -11.68
N GLY A 114 12.62 -21.67 -12.35
CA GLY A 114 12.55 -21.60 -13.81
C GLY A 114 13.62 -20.72 -14.47
N GLY A 115 14.18 -19.76 -13.73
CA GLY A 115 15.31 -18.93 -14.17
C GLY A 115 16.67 -19.35 -13.63
N ARG A 116 16.75 -20.39 -12.79
CA ARG A 116 18.02 -20.84 -12.19
C ARG A 116 18.70 -21.84 -13.11
N SER A 117 19.99 -21.66 -13.33
CA SER A 117 20.82 -22.70 -13.95
C SER A 117 21.12 -23.79 -12.92
N PHE A 118 20.90 -25.05 -13.30
CA PHE A 118 21.22 -26.19 -12.45
C PHE A 118 22.74 -26.32 -12.33
N GLY A 119 23.28 -26.03 -11.15
CA GLY A 119 24.68 -26.23 -10.84
C GLY A 119 25.03 -27.69 -10.53
N PRO A 120 26.34 -28.02 -10.41
CA PRO A 120 26.81 -29.39 -10.20
C PRO A 120 26.37 -30.05 -8.87
N PHE A 121 25.80 -29.27 -7.94
CA PHE A 121 25.32 -29.75 -6.64
C PHE A 121 23.79 -29.69 -6.49
N MET A 122 23.05 -29.62 -7.61
CA MET A 122 21.58 -29.61 -7.60
C MET A 122 21.04 -30.86 -8.31
N ALA A 123 20.07 -31.52 -7.69
CA ALA A 123 19.39 -32.69 -8.24
C ALA A 123 17.87 -32.47 -8.20
N ILE A 124 17.15 -33.07 -9.16
CA ILE A 124 15.69 -33.11 -9.20
C ILE A 124 15.26 -34.57 -9.11
N ALA A 125 14.36 -34.89 -8.20
CA ALA A 125 13.64 -36.15 -8.16
C ALA A 125 12.21 -35.92 -8.61
N MET A 126 11.71 -36.76 -9.52
CA MET A 126 10.34 -36.73 -9.99
C MET A 126 9.69 -38.08 -9.70
N PHE A 127 8.52 -38.04 -9.07
CA PHE A 127 7.70 -39.21 -8.79
C PHE A 127 6.44 -39.13 -9.65
N ASP A 128 6.04 -40.27 -10.20
CA ASP A 128 4.78 -40.42 -10.93
C ASP A 128 3.95 -41.53 -10.26
N LEU A 129 2.62 -41.43 -10.37
CA LEU A 129 1.71 -42.43 -9.83
C LEU A 129 1.45 -43.50 -10.89
N ASP A 130 2.04 -44.67 -10.70
CA ASP A 130 1.86 -45.80 -11.62
C ASP A 130 0.39 -46.21 -11.72
N HIS A 131 -0.08 -46.45 -12.95
CA HIS A 131 -1.44 -46.92 -13.26
C HIS A 131 -2.58 -46.02 -12.70
N PHE A 132 -2.32 -44.73 -12.45
CA PHE A 132 -3.31 -43.81 -11.86
C PHE A 132 -4.65 -43.78 -12.60
N LYS A 133 -4.64 -43.92 -13.94
CA LYS A 133 -5.85 -44.00 -14.76
C LYS A 133 -6.75 -45.17 -14.35
N THR A 134 -6.18 -46.36 -14.15
CA THR A 134 -6.96 -47.55 -13.76
C THR A 134 -7.59 -47.38 -12.39
N THR A 135 -6.90 -46.72 -11.45
CA THR A 135 -7.46 -46.40 -10.14
C THR A 135 -8.67 -45.45 -10.27
N ASN A 136 -8.56 -44.36 -11.03
CA ASN A 136 -9.71 -43.47 -11.28
C ASN A 136 -10.85 -44.19 -12.02
N ASP A 137 -10.55 -45.04 -13.01
CA ASP A 137 -11.58 -45.78 -13.75
C ASP A 137 -12.35 -46.77 -12.85
N VAL A 138 -11.74 -47.28 -11.76
CA VAL A 138 -12.36 -48.20 -10.80
C VAL A 138 -13.07 -47.48 -9.65
N PHE A 139 -12.52 -46.38 -9.14
CA PHE A 139 -12.99 -45.72 -7.91
C PHE A 139 -13.66 -44.35 -8.11
N GLY A 140 -13.49 -43.71 -9.28
CA GLY A 140 -14.00 -42.37 -9.60
C GLY A 140 -12.98 -41.27 -9.40
#